data_AF-X1TMZ0-F1
#
_entry.id   AF-X1TMZ0-F1
#
_cell.length_a   1.000
_cell.length_b   1.000
_cell.length_c   1.000
_cell.angle_alpha   90.00
_cell.angle_beta   90.00
_cell.angle_gamma   90.00
#
_symmetry.space_group_name_H-M   'P 1'
#
loop_
_entity.id
_entity.type
_entity.pdbx_description
1 polymer ?
#
loop_
_entity_poly.entity_id
_entity_poly.type
_entity_poly.pdbx_seq_one_letter_code
_entity_poly.pdbx_strand_id
1 'polypeptide(L)'
;REGLKRINKLARIYFLNDPLIRRAVLTQTQYVFGQGIQIRADHPLVDEVIQDFVDDSKNKAEITEHQGRMIKETELQLFANIYFVFFVDGATGRVRVRTIPADEIADIITDPEDSKTPLYYKRVWMKRTFDLATGQYTSEQKIAYYPHWANFKPAGAITGKKIEDSVVYHIAVNKLSDMKFGVSEIYSAFSWSKAYGKFLEDWATIIRSYARFAWGLTTKGRKGAAKVKDKLQSSIGTGEDTYPPVAGSVFLSPEGAEG
;
A
#
# COMPACT_ATOMS: atom_id res chain seq x y z
N ARG A 1 -15.31 11.26 -1.51
CA ARG A 1 -14.43 10.34 -2.30
C ARG A 1 -12.96 10.75 -2.27
N GLU A 2 -12.64 12.05 -2.34
CA GLU A 2 -11.25 12.55 -2.36
C GLU A 2 -10.41 12.09 -1.16
N GLY A 3 -10.98 12.11 0.05
CA GLY A 3 -10.31 11.59 1.25
C GLY A 3 -9.84 10.14 1.11
N LEU A 4 -10.70 9.24 0.58
CA LEU A 4 -10.32 7.84 0.37
C LEU A 4 -9.22 7.69 -0.68
N LYS A 5 -9.28 8.45 -1.78
CA LYS A 5 -8.21 8.45 -2.79
C LYS A 5 -6.87 8.86 -2.20
N ARG A 6 -6.87 9.86 -1.31
CA ARG A 6 -5.68 10.29 -0.58
C ARG A 6 -5.15 9.18 0.33
N ILE A 7 -6.04 8.49 1.06
CA ILE A 7 -5.67 7.35 1.91
C ILE A 7 -5.04 6.23 1.08
N ASN A 8 -5.66 5.83 -0.04
CA ASN A 8 -5.13 4.79 -0.92
C ASN A 8 -3.74 5.14 -1.47
N LYS A 9 -3.54 6.41 -1.86
CA LYS A 9 -2.23 6.90 -2.33
C LYS A 9 -1.18 6.84 -1.21
N LEU A 10 -1.54 7.26 0.01
CA LEU A 10 -0.66 7.18 1.17
C LEU A 10 -0.32 5.72 1.51
N ALA A 11 -1.31 4.83 1.53
CA ALA A 11 -1.11 3.40 1.78
C ALA A 11 -0.10 2.78 0.81
N ARG A 12 -0.20 3.10 -0.48
CA ARG A 12 0.77 2.65 -1.47
C ARG A 12 2.18 3.17 -1.19
N ILE A 13 2.32 4.44 -0.81
CA ILE A 13 3.64 5.03 -0.49
C ILE A 13 4.25 4.35 0.74
N TYR A 14 3.48 4.20 1.83
CA TYR A 14 3.97 3.58 3.05
C TYR A 14 4.31 2.11 2.84
N PHE A 15 3.53 1.36 2.07
CA PHE A 15 3.86 -0.03 1.75
C PHE A 15 5.18 -0.17 0.97
N LEU A 16 5.50 0.80 0.10
CA LEU A 16 6.74 0.77 -0.67
C LEU A 16 7.96 1.23 0.14
N ASN A 17 7.78 2.22 1.02
CA ASN A 17 8.88 2.89 1.72
C ASN A 17 9.12 2.37 3.14
N ASP A 18 8.06 2.05 3.88
CA ASP A 18 8.15 1.69 5.29
C ASP A 18 8.27 0.16 5.46
N PRO A 19 9.43 -0.34 5.93
CA PRO A 19 9.67 -1.78 6.04
C PRO A 19 8.78 -2.45 7.10
N LEU A 20 8.36 -1.75 8.15
CA LEU A 20 7.51 -2.33 9.20
C LEU A 20 6.10 -2.58 8.65
N ILE A 21 5.54 -1.58 7.98
CA ILE A 21 4.25 -1.69 7.31
C ILE A 21 4.30 -2.77 6.23
N ARG A 22 5.33 -2.74 5.38
CA ARG A 22 5.50 -3.74 4.33
C ARG A 22 5.57 -5.14 4.89
N ARG A 23 6.31 -5.34 5.99
CA ARG A 23 6.44 -6.67 6.60
C ARG A 23 5.14 -7.15 7.23
N ALA A 24 4.37 -6.27 7.88
CA ALA A 24 3.07 -6.62 8.44
C ALA A 24 2.12 -7.16 7.36
N VAL A 25 1.99 -6.41 6.26
CA VAL A 25 1.13 -6.78 5.12
C VAL A 25 1.56 -8.11 4.50
N LEU A 26 2.85 -8.28 4.22
CA LEU A 26 3.37 -9.49 3.60
C LEU A 26 3.22 -10.72 4.51
N THR A 27 3.34 -10.55 5.83
CA THR A 27 3.20 -11.65 6.79
C THR A 27 1.75 -12.15 6.81
N GLN A 28 0.76 -11.25 6.83
CA GLN A 28 -0.65 -11.62 6.73
C GLN A 28 -0.96 -12.27 5.37
N THR A 29 -0.42 -11.71 4.29
CA THR A 29 -0.57 -12.26 2.94
C THR A 29 -0.06 -13.71 2.85
N GLN A 30 1.14 -13.96 3.41
CA GLN A 30 1.73 -15.30 3.48
C GLN A 30 0.93 -16.25 4.37
N TYR A 31 0.34 -15.77 5.46
CA TYR A 31 -0.49 -16.59 6.33
C TYR A 31 -1.75 -17.08 5.61
N VAL A 32 -2.40 -16.21 4.83
CA VAL A 32 -3.66 -16.56 4.13
C VAL A 32 -3.40 -17.45 2.92
N PHE A 33 -2.42 -17.11 2.08
CA PHE A 33 -2.24 -17.79 0.78
C PHE A 33 -0.95 -18.59 0.63
N GLY A 34 -0.08 -18.63 1.64
CA GLY A 34 1.25 -19.25 1.53
C GLY A 34 1.24 -20.77 1.33
N GLN A 35 0.18 -21.48 1.74
CA GLN A 35 0.03 -22.91 1.48
C GLN A 35 -0.59 -23.23 0.10
N GLY A 36 -1.05 -22.21 -0.62
CA GLY A 36 -1.83 -22.38 -1.83
C GLY A 36 -3.25 -22.90 -1.57
N ILE A 37 -4.03 -22.98 -2.65
CA ILE A 37 -5.42 -23.45 -2.62
C ILE A 37 -5.58 -24.42 -3.80
N GLN A 38 -6.25 -25.54 -3.54
CA GLN A 38 -6.72 -26.46 -4.56
C GLN A 38 -8.24 -26.40 -4.59
N ILE A 39 -8.80 -26.25 -5.80
CA ILE A 39 -10.24 -26.24 -6.04
C ILE A 39 -10.55 -27.49 -6.84
N ARG A 40 -11.48 -28.31 -6.33
CA ARG A 40 -11.96 -29.53 -7.00
C ARG A 40 -13.46 -29.66 -6.77
N ALA A 41 -14.16 -30.21 -7.75
CA ALA A 41 -15.54 -30.65 -7.60
C ALA A 41 -15.65 -32.16 -7.51
N ASP A 42 -16.66 -32.64 -6.77
CA ASP A 42 -16.91 -34.08 -6.61
C ASP A 42 -17.38 -34.73 -7.92
N HIS A 43 -18.12 -33.99 -8.74
CA HIS A 43 -18.65 -34.50 -10.00
C HIS A 43 -17.66 -34.26 -11.16
N PRO A 44 -17.23 -35.29 -11.91
CA PRO A 44 -16.19 -35.16 -12.94
C PRO A 44 -16.46 -34.10 -14.00
N LEU A 45 -17.68 -34.05 -14.55
CA LEU A 45 -18.06 -33.03 -15.56
C LEU A 45 -18.04 -31.59 -15.02
N VAL A 46 -18.32 -31.41 -13.73
CA VAL A 46 -18.29 -30.08 -13.10
C VAL A 46 -16.84 -29.70 -12.82
N ASP A 47 -16.03 -30.67 -12.41
CA ASP A 47 -14.60 -30.46 -12.19
C ASP A 47 -13.90 -30.05 -13.48
N GLU A 48 -14.22 -30.65 -14.62
CA GLU A 48 -13.68 -30.24 -15.93
C GLU A 48 -13.93 -28.75 -16.21
N VAL A 49 -15.15 -28.26 -16.01
CA VAL A 49 -15.50 -26.85 -16.21
C VAL A 49 -14.77 -25.93 -15.21
N ILE A 50 -14.63 -26.37 -13.97
CA ILE A 50 -13.91 -25.61 -12.94
C ILE A 50 -12.41 -25.58 -13.23
N GLN A 51 -11.82 -26.71 -13.61
CA GLN A 51 -10.40 -26.77 -13.98
C GLN A 51 -10.15 -25.91 -15.22
N ASP A 52 -11.02 -25.94 -16.23
CA ASP A 52 -10.94 -25.04 -17.40
C ASP A 52 -10.91 -23.56 -16.99
N PHE A 53 -11.73 -23.16 -16.01
CA PHE A 53 -11.75 -21.81 -15.48
C PHE A 53 -10.48 -21.47 -14.67
N VAL A 54 -10.03 -22.41 -13.83
CA VAL A 54 -8.84 -22.28 -12.99
C VAL A 54 -7.58 -22.23 -13.85
N ASP A 55 -7.56 -23.00 -14.93
CA ASP A 55 -6.40 -23.21 -15.79
C ASP A 55 -6.23 -22.16 -16.89
N ASP A 56 -7.26 -21.33 -17.17
CA ASP A 56 -7.14 -20.21 -18.11
C ASP A 56 -5.98 -19.29 -17.68
N SER A 57 -4.98 -19.17 -18.54
CA SER A 57 -3.84 -18.25 -18.41
C SER A 57 -4.23 -16.84 -17.95
N LYS A 58 -5.37 -16.34 -18.42
CA LYS A 58 -5.88 -15.02 -18.08
C LYS A 58 -6.43 -14.98 -16.66
N ASN A 59 -7.02 -16.06 -16.16
CA ASN A 59 -7.53 -16.14 -14.80
C ASN A 59 -6.40 -16.46 -13.80
N LYS A 60 -5.37 -17.21 -14.23
CA LYS A 60 -4.12 -17.43 -13.47
C LYS A 60 -3.48 -16.13 -13.05
N ALA A 61 -3.24 -15.27 -14.02
CA ALA A 61 -2.62 -13.97 -13.78
C ALA A 61 -3.42 -13.08 -12.81
N GLU A 62 -4.73 -13.27 -12.70
CA GLU A 62 -5.59 -12.40 -11.89
C GLU A 62 -5.86 -12.96 -10.48
N ILE A 63 -6.29 -14.23 -10.36
CA ILE A 63 -6.84 -14.78 -9.12
C ILE A 63 -6.56 -16.28 -8.87
N THR A 64 -6.33 -17.10 -9.90
CA THR A 64 -6.25 -18.56 -9.70
C THR A 64 -4.83 -19.04 -9.41
N GLU A 65 -3.81 -18.29 -9.84
CA GLU A 65 -2.42 -18.58 -9.50
C GLU A 65 -2.07 -18.09 -8.09
N HIS A 66 -1.08 -18.74 -7.46
CA HIS A 66 -0.55 -18.35 -6.16
C HIS A 66 -0.11 -16.87 -6.14
N GLN A 67 0.65 -16.41 -7.13
CA GLN A 67 1.12 -15.01 -7.18
C GLN A 67 -0.04 -14.02 -7.33
N GLY A 68 -1.01 -14.34 -8.19
CA GLY A 68 -2.24 -13.55 -8.35
C GLY A 68 -2.97 -13.35 -7.01
N ARG A 69 -3.18 -14.44 -6.26
CA ARG A 69 -3.82 -14.37 -4.93
C ARG A 69 -3.02 -13.55 -3.92
N MET A 70 -1.70 -13.72 -3.87
CA MET A 70 -0.83 -12.95 -2.99
C MET A 70 -0.94 -11.44 -3.28
N ILE A 71 -0.96 -11.07 -4.56
CA ILE A 71 -1.16 -9.68 -4.97
C ILE A 71 -2.54 -9.18 -4.56
N LYS A 72 -3.61 -9.95 -4.80
CA LYS A 72 -4.97 -9.55 -4.44
C LYS A 72 -5.13 -9.37 -2.94
N GLU A 73 -4.56 -10.23 -2.13
CA GLU A 73 -4.60 -10.07 -0.67
C GLU A 73 -3.85 -8.82 -0.21
N THR A 74 -2.67 -8.56 -0.78
CA THR A 74 -1.94 -7.30 -0.53
C THR A 74 -2.77 -6.08 -0.97
N GLU A 75 -3.41 -6.13 -2.14
CA GLU A 75 -4.30 -5.06 -2.62
C GLU A 75 -5.54 -4.88 -1.73
N LEU A 76 -6.08 -5.98 -1.17
CA LEU A 76 -7.22 -5.93 -0.26
C LEU A 76 -6.83 -5.22 1.03
N GLN A 77 -5.69 -5.53 1.63
CA GLN A 77 -5.22 -4.85 2.85
C GLN A 77 -4.91 -3.36 2.58
N LEU A 78 -4.32 -3.06 1.41
CA LEU A 78 -3.92 -1.70 1.05
C LEU A 78 -5.10 -0.80 0.70
N PHE A 79 -6.04 -1.27 -0.12
CA PHE A 79 -7.13 -0.44 -0.66
C PHE A 79 -8.49 -0.76 -0.06
N ALA A 80 -8.60 -1.86 0.70
CA ALA A 80 -9.81 -2.36 1.34
C ALA A 80 -11.00 -2.60 0.41
N ASN A 81 -10.77 -2.54 -0.91
CA ASN A 81 -11.79 -2.65 -1.93
C ASN A 81 -11.19 -3.33 -3.16
N ILE A 82 -11.75 -4.47 -3.55
CA ILE A 82 -11.44 -5.13 -4.82
C ILE A 82 -12.73 -5.30 -5.60
N TYR A 83 -12.69 -4.95 -6.88
CA TYR A 83 -13.83 -5.07 -7.81
C TYR A 83 -13.47 -6.08 -8.88
N PHE A 84 -13.99 -7.30 -8.77
CA PHE A 84 -13.86 -8.33 -9.80
C PHE A 84 -14.94 -8.11 -10.86
N VAL A 85 -14.54 -8.04 -12.12
CA VAL A 85 -15.42 -8.00 -13.28
C VAL A 85 -15.38 -9.36 -13.95
N PHE A 86 -16.55 -9.91 -14.23
CA PHE A 86 -16.71 -11.15 -14.95
C PHE A 86 -17.13 -10.86 -16.40
N PHE A 87 -16.23 -11.15 -17.33
CA PHE A 87 -16.50 -11.10 -18.75
C PHE A 87 -16.91 -12.49 -19.22
N VAL A 88 -18.16 -12.63 -19.63
CA VAL A 88 -18.70 -13.90 -20.16
C VAL A 88 -18.68 -13.83 -21.68
N ASP A 89 -18.07 -14.83 -22.31
CA ASP A 89 -18.17 -15.02 -23.75
C ASP A 89 -19.53 -15.66 -24.08
N GLY A 90 -20.37 -14.93 -24.80
CA GLY A 90 -21.72 -15.39 -25.17
C GLY A 90 -21.75 -16.62 -26.08
N ALA A 91 -20.66 -16.91 -26.79
CA ALA A 91 -20.59 -18.08 -27.67
C ALA A 91 -20.11 -19.35 -26.94
N THR A 92 -19.16 -19.21 -26.03
CA THR A 92 -18.49 -20.35 -25.39
C THR A 92 -18.85 -20.55 -23.92
N GLY A 93 -19.50 -19.57 -23.29
CA GLY A 93 -19.78 -19.57 -21.86
C GLY A 93 -18.54 -19.36 -20.99
N ARG A 94 -17.35 -19.17 -21.58
CA ARG A 94 -16.09 -18.98 -20.85
C ARG A 94 -16.12 -17.67 -20.08
N VAL A 95 -15.73 -17.73 -18.81
CA VAL A 95 -15.70 -16.58 -17.91
C VAL A 95 -14.27 -16.15 -17.66
N ARG A 96 -13.98 -14.87 -17.93
CA ARG A 96 -12.70 -14.23 -17.64
C ARG A 96 -12.86 -13.22 -16.51
N VAL A 97 -11.97 -13.30 -15.53
CA VAL A 97 -11.97 -12.40 -14.37
C VAL A 97 -10.92 -11.32 -14.55
N ARG A 98 -11.28 -10.05 -14.33
CA ARG A 98 -10.34 -8.93 -14.22
C ARG A 98 -10.69 -8.06 -13.04
N THR A 99 -9.73 -7.33 -12.51
CA THR A 99 -10.03 -6.31 -11.50
C THR A 99 -10.10 -4.91 -12.06
N ILE A 100 -11.03 -4.10 -11.53
CA ILE A 100 -11.05 -2.65 -11.75
C ILE A 100 -10.30 -1.98 -10.60
N PRO A 101 -9.35 -1.05 -10.88
CA PRO A 101 -8.71 -0.27 -9.84
C PRO A 101 -9.74 0.49 -8.99
N ALA A 102 -9.62 0.42 -7.66
CA ALA A 102 -10.59 1.03 -6.75
C ALA A 102 -10.78 2.54 -6.95
N ASP A 103 -9.75 3.24 -7.43
CA ASP A 103 -9.79 4.69 -7.68
C ASP A 103 -10.65 5.09 -8.88
N GLU A 104 -10.93 4.15 -9.80
CA GLU A 104 -11.78 4.34 -10.97
C GLU A 104 -13.27 4.17 -10.62
N ILE A 105 -13.61 3.43 -9.56
CA ILE A 105 -14.98 3.37 -9.07
C ILE A 105 -15.31 4.67 -8.34
N ALA A 106 -16.20 5.43 -8.94
CA ALA A 106 -16.64 6.74 -8.45
C ALA A 106 -17.73 6.61 -7.40
N ASP A 107 -18.71 5.72 -7.62
CA ASP A 107 -19.86 5.53 -6.73
C ASP A 107 -20.42 4.11 -6.80
N ILE A 108 -21.10 3.72 -5.72
CA ILE A 108 -21.87 2.48 -5.60
C ILE A 108 -23.33 2.90 -5.41
N ILE A 109 -24.14 2.60 -6.41
CA ILE A 109 -25.57 2.87 -6.42
C ILE A 109 -26.24 1.68 -5.75
N THR A 110 -26.88 1.94 -4.62
CA THR A 110 -27.61 0.95 -3.82
C THR A 110 -29.10 1.02 -4.12
N ASP A 111 -29.84 0.01 -3.66
CA ASP A 111 -31.30 0.06 -3.67
C ASP A 111 -31.80 1.26 -2.85
N PRO A 112 -32.77 2.04 -3.35
CA PRO A 112 -33.42 3.11 -2.58
C PRO A 112 -34.03 2.63 -1.24
N GLU A 113 -34.56 1.41 -1.21
CA GLU A 113 -35.21 0.83 -0.02
C GLU A 113 -34.23 0.04 0.86
N ASP A 114 -33.09 -0.37 0.30
CA ASP A 114 -32.04 -1.07 1.03
C ASP A 114 -30.62 -0.55 0.69
N SER A 115 -30.12 0.32 1.56
CA SER A 115 -28.75 0.85 1.50
C SER A 115 -27.64 -0.22 1.55
N LYS A 116 -27.93 -1.46 1.99
CA LYS A 116 -26.95 -2.55 2.05
C LYS A 116 -26.88 -3.36 0.75
N THR A 117 -27.84 -3.21 -0.15
CA THR A 117 -27.87 -3.94 -1.42
C THR A 117 -27.33 -3.07 -2.56
N PRO A 118 -26.09 -3.31 -3.03
CA PRO A 118 -25.55 -2.58 -4.18
C PRO A 118 -26.17 -3.10 -5.48
N LEU A 119 -26.62 -2.19 -6.34
CA LEU A 119 -27.22 -2.51 -7.64
C LEU A 119 -26.26 -2.25 -8.79
N TYR A 120 -25.53 -1.12 -8.76
CA TYR A 120 -24.64 -0.71 -9.84
C TYR A 120 -23.35 -0.05 -9.32
N TYR A 121 -22.28 -0.23 -10.09
CA TYR A 121 -20.99 0.42 -9.87
C TYR A 121 -20.72 1.43 -10.98
N LYS A 122 -20.52 2.69 -10.60
CA LYS A 122 -20.16 3.76 -11.54
C LYS A 122 -18.65 3.83 -11.68
N ARG A 123 -18.12 3.50 -12.85
CA ARG A 123 -16.70 3.61 -13.19
C ARG A 123 -16.44 4.88 -13.99
N VAL A 124 -15.42 5.64 -13.61
CA VAL A 124 -14.92 6.82 -14.31
C VAL A 124 -13.41 6.71 -14.46
N TRP A 125 -12.92 6.65 -15.70
CA TRP A 125 -11.50 6.49 -15.97
C TRP A 125 -11.05 7.26 -17.21
N MET A 126 -9.75 7.51 -17.30
CA MET A 126 -9.14 8.09 -18.50
C MET A 126 -8.70 6.96 -19.41
N LYS A 127 -9.42 6.76 -20.53
CA LYS A 127 -9.01 5.82 -21.56
C LYS A 127 -7.88 6.45 -22.38
N ARG A 128 -6.67 5.92 -22.22
CA ARG A 128 -5.53 6.25 -23.08
C ARG A 128 -5.53 5.29 -24.26
N THR A 129 -5.76 5.81 -25.46
CA THR A 129 -5.69 5.04 -26.70
C THR A 129 -4.43 5.45 -27.43
N PHE A 130 -3.58 4.47 -27.77
CA PHE A 130 -2.41 4.70 -28.61
C PHE A 130 -2.83 4.59 -30.06
N ASP A 131 -2.67 5.66 -30.82
CA ASP A 131 -2.89 5.66 -32.25
C ASP A 131 -1.62 5.19 -32.95
N LEU A 132 -1.69 4.00 -33.57
CA LEU A 132 -0.59 3.38 -34.29
C LEU A 132 -0.15 4.17 -35.53
N ALA A 133 -1.04 5.00 -36.08
CA ALA A 133 -0.74 5.78 -37.28
C ALA A 133 -0.01 7.08 -36.97
N THR A 134 -0.38 7.75 -35.87
CA THR A 134 0.21 9.05 -35.48
C THR A 134 1.30 8.93 -34.41
N GLY A 135 1.42 7.77 -33.76
CA GLY A 135 2.35 7.55 -32.65
C GLY A 135 2.00 8.33 -31.39
N GLN A 136 0.79 8.90 -31.32
CA GLN A 136 0.34 9.74 -30.20
C GLN A 136 -0.66 9.01 -29.31
N TYR A 137 -0.67 9.42 -28.04
CA TYR A 137 -1.69 8.99 -27.08
C TYR A 137 -2.83 10.01 -27.06
N THR A 138 -4.04 9.55 -27.35
CA THR A 138 -5.27 10.30 -27.09
C THR A 138 -5.84 9.87 -25.73
N SER A 139 -6.31 10.84 -24.94
CA SER A 139 -6.88 10.59 -23.61
C SER A 139 -8.30 11.10 -23.55
N GLU A 140 -9.26 10.21 -23.31
CA GLU A 140 -10.68 10.54 -23.19
C GLU A 140 -11.21 10.06 -21.83
N GLN A 141 -11.99 10.89 -21.14
CA GLN A 141 -12.69 10.46 -19.93
C GLN A 141 -13.91 9.63 -20.30
N LYS A 142 -13.95 8.37 -19.86
CA LYS A 142 -15.11 7.48 -20.04
C LYS A 142 -15.83 7.23 -18.73
N ILE A 143 -17.14 7.08 -18.84
CA ILE A 143 -18.04 6.76 -17.74
C ILE A 143 -18.87 5.54 -18.17
N ALA A 144 -18.80 4.47 -17.39
CA ALA A 144 -19.58 3.26 -17.58
C ALA A 144 -20.23 2.81 -16.28
N TYR A 145 -21.34 2.09 -16.39
CA TYR A 145 -22.04 1.48 -15.26
C TYR A 145 -21.97 -0.03 -15.38
N TYR A 146 -21.60 -0.70 -14.30
CA TYR A 146 -21.56 -2.15 -14.23
C TYR A 146 -22.64 -2.63 -13.24
N PRO A 147 -23.44 -3.64 -13.60
CA PRO A 147 -24.39 -4.25 -12.68
C PRO A 147 -23.65 -5.08 -11.61
N HIS A 148 -24.26 -5.18 -10.43
CA HIS A 148 -23.80 -6.13 -9.41
C HIS A 148 -24.08 -7.58 -9.86
N TRP A 149 -23.21 -8.53 -9.51
CA TRP A 149 -23.39 -9.96 -9.87
C TRP A 149 -24.73 -10.56 -9.39
N ALA A 150 -25.26 -10.06 -8.26
CA ALA A 150 -26.56 -10.50 -7.72
C ALA A 150 -27.76 -9.74 -8.32
N ASN A 151 -27.52 -8.74 -9.16
CA ASN A 151 -28.58 -7.99 -9.83
C ASN A 151 -29.01 -8.71 -11.12
N PHE A 152 -29.96 -9.63 -11.00
CA PHE A 152 -30.45 -10.45 -12.11
C PHE A 152 -31.33 -9.70 -13.12
N LYS A 153 -31.80 -8.49 -12.79
CA LYS A 153 -32.65 -7.66 -13.67
C LYS A 153 -32.07 -6.25 -13.81
N PRO A 154 -30.90 -6.10 -14.44
CA PRO A 154 -30.33 -4.78 -14.67
C PRO A 154 -31.22 -3.97 -15.61
N ALA A 155 -31.32 -2.66 -15.35
CA ALA A 155 -31.94 -1.74 -16.30
C ALA A 155 -31.14 -1.69 -17.61
N GLY A 156 -31.76 -1.30 -18.72
CA GLY A 156 -31.05 -1.20 -20.01
C GLY A 156 -30.08 -0.01 -20.09
N ALA A 157 -30.37 1.08 -19.38
CA ALA A 157 -29.54 2.28 -19.35
C ALA A 157 -29.75 3.08 -18.06
N ILE A 158 -28.71 3.78 -17.62
CA ILE A 158 -28.79 4.76 -16.52
C ILE A 158 -28.41 6.13 -17.10
N THR A 159 -29.35 7.08 -17.04
CA THR A 159 -29.13 8.46 -17.52
C THR A 159 -28.63 8.51 -18.98
N GLY A 160 -29.22 7.69 -19.86
CA GLY A 160 -28.85 7.61 -21.28
C GLY A 160 -27.48 6.94 -21.56
N LYS A 161 -26.79 6.41 -20.53
CA LYS A 161 -25.56 5.63 -20.71
C LYS A 161 -25.87 4.14 -20.67
N LYS A 162 -25.28 3.40 -21.62
CA LYS A 162 -25.38 1.94 -21.67
C LYS A 162 -24.77 1.35 -20.39
N ILE A 163 -25.48 0.39 -19.80
CA ILE A 163 -24.93 -0.49 -18.76
C ILE A 163 -24.11 -1.59 -19.44
N GLU A 164 -22.91 -1.83 -18.93
CA GLU A 164 -22.04 -2.89 -19.44
C GLU A 164 -22.65 -4.26 -19.15
N ASP A 165 -22.52 -5.19 -20.09
CA ASP A 165 -23.08 -6.54 -19.97
C ASP A 165 -22.31 -7.40 -18.95
N SER A 166 -21.09 -6.97 -18.59
CA SER A 166 -20.24 -7.64 -17.60
C SER A 166 -20.63 -7.27 -16.17
N VAL A 167 -20.67 -8.26 -15.27
CA VAL A 167 -21.08 -8.05 -13.87
C VAL A 167 -19.88 -7.80 -12.95
N VAL A 168 -20.12 -7.07 -11.86
CA VAL A 168 -19.10 -6.77 -10.84
C VAL A 168 -19.43 -7.42 -9.49
N TYR A 169 -18.42 -8.07 -8.92
CA TYR A 169 -18.37 -8.51 -7.53
C TYR A 169 -17.38 -7.65 -6.74
N HIS A 170 -17.89 -7.00 -5.69
CA HIS A 170 -17.12 -6.11 -4.83
C HIS A 170 -16.84 -6.78 -3.49
N ILE A 171 -15.56 -6.93 -3.17
CA ILE A 171 -15.11 -7.30 -1.84
C ILE A 171 -14.65 -6.03 -1.14
N ALA A 172 -15.23 -5.74 0.02
CA ALA A 172 -14.87 -4.62 0.87
C ALA A 172 -14.59 -5.08 2.29
N VAL A 173 -13.45 -4.67 2.84
CA VAL A 173 -13.06 -4.90 4.24
C VAL A 173 -12.93 -3.58 4.99
N ASN A 174 -12.81 -3.64 6.33
CA ASN A 174 -12.57 -2.48 7.18
C ASN A 174 -13.50 -1.28 6.85
N LYS A 175 -14.81 -1.56 6.89
CA LYS A 175 -15.89 -0.59 6.69
C LYS A 175 -16.88 -0.63 7.84
N LEU A 176 -17.48 0.51 8.15
CA LEU A 176 -18.63 0.60 9.05
C LEU A 176 -19.93 0.34 8.28
N SER A 177 -21.05 0.13 8.99
CA SER A 177 -22.32 -0.25 8.38
C SER A 177 -22.92 0.81 7.44
N ASP A 178 -22.60 2.08 7.69
CA ASP A 178 -23.01 3.24 6.89
C ASP A 178 -22.08 3.49 5.68
N MET A 179 -20.91 2.84 5.65
CA MET A 179 -19.89 3.07 4.64
C MET A 179 -20.11 2.17 3.42
N LYS A 180 -20.19 2.80 2.24
CA LYS A 180 -20.24 2.08 0.95
C LYS A 180 -18.89 1.44 0.57
N PHE A 181 -17.78 2.01 1.05
CA PHE A 181 -16.42 1.61 0.68
C PHE A 181 -15.60 1.23 1.92
N GLY A 182 -14.70 0.27 1.75
CA GLY A 182 -13.67 -0.05 2.73
C GLY A 182 -12.61 1.05 2.86
N VAL A 183 -11.93 1.10 4.01
CA VAL A 183 -10.77 1.94 4.26
C VAL A 183 -9.54 1.06 4.48
N SER A 184 -8.38 1.45 3.94
CA SER A 184 -7.12 0.74 4.14
C SER A 184 -6.89 0.34 5.61
N GLU A 185 -6.56 -0.93 5.87
CA GLU A 185 -6.31 -1.42 7.23
C GLU A 185 -5.12 -0.71 7.88
N ILE A 186 -4.11 -0.41 7.05
CA ILE A 186 -2.87 0.24 7.43
C ILE A 186 -3.07 1.72 7.76
N TYR A 187 -4.21 2.32 7.38
CA TYR A 187 -4.47 3.73 7.65
C TYR A 187 -4.37 4.07 9.13
N SER A 188 -4.82 3.16 10.00
CA SER A 188 -4.73 3.29 11.46
C SER A 188 -3.29 3.29 11.98
N ALA A 189 -2.37 2.63 11.28
CA ALA A 189 -0.97 2.48 11.68
C ALA A 189 -0.06 3.63 11.21
N PHE A 190 -0.51 4.48 10.26
CA PHE A 190 0.36 5.50 9.66
C PHE A 190 0.90 6.51 10.67
N SER A 191 0.08 6.98 11.61
CA SER A 191 0.52 7.94 12.63
C SER A 191 1.62 7.36 13.51
N TRP A 192 1.46 6.10 13.91
CA TRP A 192 2.41 5.37 14.75
C TRP A 192 3.70 5.05 14.01
N SER A 193 3.61 4.58 12.76
CA SER A 193 4.79 4.28 11.96
C SER A 193 5.65 5.52 11.72
N LYS A 194 5.00 6.66 11.43
CA LYS A 194 5.69 7.94 11.28
C LYS A 194 6.33 8.43 12.58
N ALA A 195 5.63 8.30 13.70
CA ALA A 195 6.18 8.66 15.01
C ALA A 195 7.41 7.82 15.37
N TYR A 196 7.34 6.52 15.07
CA TYR A 196 8.45 5.59 15.30
C TYR A 196 9.66 5.92 14.42
N GLY A 197 9.45 6.20 13.12
CA GLY A 197 10.52 6.64 12.23
C GLY A 197 11.22 7.90 12.74
N LYS A 198 10.44 8.90 13.17
CA LYS A 198 10.98 10.14 13.75
C LYS A 198 11.78 9.87 15.04
N PHE A 199 11.27 9.01 15.91
CA PHE A 199 11.98 8.63 17.13
C PHE A 199 13.37 8.04 16.84
N LEU A 200 13.47 7.15 15.83
CA LEU A 200 14.76 6.58 15.42
C LEU A 200 15.72 7.64 14.85
N GLU A 201 15.21 8.61 14.09
CA GLU A 201 16.01 9.72 13.56
C GLU A 201 16.56 10.63 14.67
N ASP A 202 15.72 10.97 15.64
CA ASP A 202 16.08 11.79 16.80
C ASP A 202 17.12 11.04 17.67
N TRP A 203 16.90 9.74 17.91
CA TRP A 203 17.84 8.90 18.66
C TRP A 203 19.19 8.75 17.96
N ALA A 204 19.19 8.53 16.64
CA ALA A 204 20.41 8.50 15.85
C ALA A 204 21.17 9.83 15.87
N THR A 205 20.46 10.95 16.01
CA THR A 205 21.06 12.29 16.15
C THR A 205 21.70 12.46 17.53
N ILE A 206 21.03 12.02 18.58
CA ILE A 206 21.57 12.00 19.96
C ILE A 206 22.83 11.13 20.03
N ILE A 207 22.82 9.93 19.47
CA ILE A 207 24.01 9.06 19.48
C ILE A 207 25.17 9.69 18.69
N ARG A 208 24.87 10.29 17.53
CA ARG A 208 25.89 11.00 16.74
C ARG A 208 26.46 12.19 17.50
N SER A 209 25.70 12.88 18.34
CA SER A 209 26.23 13.94 19.19
C SER A 209 27.07 13.39 20.34
N TYR A 210 26.62 12.33 21.03
CA TYR A 210 27.39 11.67 22.09
C TYR A 210 28.73 11.11 21.58
N ALA A 211 28.75 10.52 20.38
CA ALA A 211 29.98 10.02 19.77
C ALA A 211 31.04 11.12 19.53
N ARG A 212 30.64 12.40 19.40
CA ARG A 212 31.58 13.53 19.31
C ARG A 212 32.29 13.81 20.64
N PHE A 213 31.68 13.44 21.76
CA PHE A 213 32.24 13.63 23.11
C PHE A 213 33.12 12.46 23.56
N ALA A 214 33.51 11.55 22.67
CA ALA A 214 34.30 10.36 22.99
C ALA A 214 35.66 10.63 23.65
N TRP A 215 36.15 11.88 23.65
CA TRP A 215 37.32 12.28 24.44
C TRP A 215 36.89 13.07 25.68
N GLY A 216 36.49 12.34 26.72
CA GLY A 216 36.34 12.87 28.06
C GLY A 216 37.68 12.85 28.79
N LEU A 217 38.33 14.00 28.91
CA LEU A 217 39.53 14.15 29.74
C LEU A 217 39.11 14.60 31.14
N THR A 218 39.01 13.67 32.07
CA THR A 218 38.77 13.96 33.49
C THR A 218 40.08 14.36 34.16
N THR A 219 40.22 15.62 34.56
CA THR A 219 41.42 16.11 35.26
C THR A 219 41.13 16.40 36.72
N LYS A 220 41.96 15.89 37.63
CA LYS A 220 41.87 16.23 39.06
C LYS A 220 42.28 17.69 39.29
N GLY A 221 41.36 18.48 39.82
CA GLY A 221 41.58 19.87 40.24
C GLY A 221 41.46 20.93 39.15
N ARG A 222 40.97 22.13 39.53
CA ARG A 222 40.72 23.30 38.65
C ARG A 222 41.92 23.73 37.79
N LYS A 223 43.15 23.48 38.22
CA LYS A 223 44.39 23.83 37.50
C LYS A 223 44.78 22.80 36.41
N GLY A 224 44.30 21.56 36.49
CA GLY A 224 44.54 20.52 35.48
C GLY A 224 43.72 20.74 34.20
N ALA A 225 42.47 21.19 34.35
CA ALA A 225 41.55 21.42 33.23
C ALA A 225 42.03 22.53 32.27
N ALA A 226 42.62 23.60 32.80
CA ALA A 226 43.15 24.70 31.99
C ALA A 226 44.37 24.28 31.14
N LYS A 227 45.30 23.51 31.70
CA LYS A 227 46.47 23.00 30.97
C LYS A 227 46.11 21.98 29.87
N VAL A 228 45.03 21.24 30.04
CA VAL A 228 44.53 20.29 29.04
C VAL A 228 43.84 21.03 27.89
N LYS A 229 43.09 22.10 28.19
CA LYS A 229 42.52 22.99 27.17
C LYS A 229 43.62 23.61 26.28
N ASP A 230 44.71 24.09 26.87
CA ASP A 230 45.83 24.67 26.12
C ASP A 230 46.60 23.63 25.28
N LYS A 231 46.68 22.37 25.74
CA LYS A 231 47.28 21.26 24.96
C LYS A 231 46.39 20.79 23.80
N LEU A 232 45.08 20.73 23.98
CA LEU A 232 44.12 20.36 22.93
C LEU A 232 43.98 21.44 21.86
N GLN A 233 44.10 22.72 22.24
CA GLN A 233 44.15 23.82 21.28
C GLN A 233 45.47 23.88 20.51
N SER A 234 46.59 23.45 21.11
CA SER A 234 47.91 23.47 20.46
C SER A 234 48.23 22.21 19.64
N SER A 235 47.43 21.13 19.73
CA SER A 235 47.56 19.94 18.88
C SER A 235 46.86 20.06 17.51
N ILE A 236 46.36 21.25 17.13
CA ILE A 236 45.89 21.54 15.77
C ILE A 236 47.13 21.78 14.90
N GLY A 237 47.83 20.69 14.57
CA GLY A 237 49.00 20.64 13.72
C GLY A 237 48.67 19.99 12.38
N THR A 238 48.90 20.75 11.32
CA THR A 238 48.75 20.42 9.89
C THR A 238 49.39 19.08 9.50
N GLY A 239 48.56 18.08 9.17
CA GLY A 239 49.00 16.81 8.58
C GLY A 239 47.82 16.13 7.89
N GLU A 240 47.99 15.83 6.60
CA GLU A 240 46.94 15.46 5.64
C GLU A 240 46.41 14.02 5.80
N ASP A 241 46.78 13.29 6.86
CA ASP A 241 46.54 11.84 6.93
C ASP A 241 46.13 11.32 8.32
N THR A 242 45.35 12.10 9.06
CA THR A 242 44.70 11.60 10.27
C THR A 242 43.33 12.24 10.42
N TYR A 243 42.28 11.43 10.41
CA TYR A 243 40.92 11.83 10.77
C TYR A 243 40.69 11.61 12.28
N PRO A 244 41.03 12.52 13.20
CA PRO A 244 40.18 12.78 14.34
C PRO A 244 39.09 13.78 13.91
N PRO A 245 37.83 13.61 14.34
CA PRO A 245 36.78 14.57 14.03
C PRO A 245 37.18 15.96 14.56
N VAL A 246 36.94 16.99 13.74
CA VAL A 246 37.15 18.41 14.12
C VAL A 246 36.48 18.65 15.47
N ALA A 247 37.31 18.89 16.48
CA ALA A 247 36.91 19.04 17.87
C ALA A 247 36.12 20.35 18.07
N GLY A 248 34.79 20.26 17.91
CA GLY A 248 33.86 21.35 18.18
C GLY A 248 33.26 21.34 19.60
N SER A 249 33.44 20.28 20.39
CA SER A 249 32.85 20.24 21.74
C SER A 249 33.49 19.15 22.61
N VAL A 250 34.47 19.53 23.42
CA VAL A 250 34.96 18.70 24.54
C VAL A 250 34.07 19.02 25.75
N PHE A 251 33.43 18.01 26.34
CA PHE A 251 32.69 18.16 27.59
C PHE A 251 33.67 18.03 28.76
N LEU A 252 33.81 19.10 29.55
CA LEU A 252 34.66 19.17 30.73
C LEU A 252 33.76 19.24 31.97
N SER A 253 33.72 18.17 32.76
CA SER A 253 33.09 18.18 34.08
C SER A 253 34.15 18.07 35.18
N PRO A 254 34.13 18.92 36.22
CA PRO A 254 34.95 18.72 37.40
C PRO A 254 34.41 17.55 38.25
N GLU A 255 35.32 16.79 38.85
CA GLU A 255 35.01 15.64 39.71
C GLU A 255 34.06 16.08 40.85
N GLY A 256 32.80 15.59 40.83
CA GLY A 256 31.76 15.90 41.81
C GLY A 256 30.48 16.59 41.30
N ALA A 257 30.35 16.87 39.99
CA ALA A 257 29.07 17.30 39.41
C ALA A 257 28.29 16.09 38.88
N GLU A 258 27.27 15.66 39.61
CA GLU A 258 26.29 14.69 39.12
C GLU A 258 25.56 15.26 37.89
N GLY A 259 25.43 14.42 36.86
CA GLY A 259 24.71 14.70 35.61
C GLY A 259 23.40 13.93 35.53
#